data_AF-A0A915E437-F1
#
_entry.id   AF-A0A915E437-F1
#
_cell.length_a   1.000
_cell.length_b   1.000
_cell.length_c   1.000
_cell.angle_alpha   90.00
_cell.angle_beta   90.00
_cell.angle_gamma   90.00
#
_symmetry.space_group_name_H-M   'P 1'
#
loop_
_entity.id
_entity.type
_entity.pdbx_description
1 polymer ?
#
loop_
_entity_poly.entity_id
_entity_poly.type
_entity_poly.pdbx_seq_one_letter_code
_entity_poly.pdbx_strand_id
1 'polypeptide(L)'
;MTLIDVVKLVSQYIEDPKEANMNINFNESITFPELTFCMSRDQAWSHFQIDNTTLVDVNPEWEQEIKNSLANLTEKDVFLKAPWSTPMVVEAYRAIATLNSLERESTSQSARRDISAFAHGKKFGKVRKLVKDWLKVIHNRNVTFTEFQQKVGLETLKRSLREFTRIFRFGEEEEETTRLQNSTFKDIEEQGEFFRMKVLHNLEKMSEKKASTESSYEDECMILDFHGRPTTLARNMEGKGRVKDGTTEELCIGRIHEVRVDVRASYVMLPNNEKPTACRNYDQGDESEFDCRSRCRMEMIRQMCQCTGLTLQYLTTTDDLEQNPLCDYEKCGMKAKENYTDKLCADKCLPDCVQTRFNVLVDQKGRSVRPDLTMVTLIWGSFEYLKLEQQFQWNFTTFMAALGGSIGMWMGLSMLSLIQFLAYVTGTVTKKVTSKLSIAPSTPHLNEDGETRKISNNPFSGPVATNPFNSPFGGKDEKKHPSVSSMHSDGGSRTPKASY
;
A
#
# COMPACT_ATOMS: atom_id res chain seq x y z
N MET A 1 -14.15 48.56 3.21
CA MET A 1 -13.09 47.58 3.46
C MET A 1 -11.98 48.30 4.23
N THR A 2 -11.55 47.83 5.40
CA THR A 2 -10.69 48.55 6.38
C THR A 2 -9.61 47.63 6.96
N LEU A 3 -8.83 48.09 7.95
CA LEU A 3 -7.85 47.30 8.73
C LEU A 3 -8.41 45.95 9.23
N ILE A 4 -9.73 45.87 9.39
CA ILE A 4 -10.50 44.65 9.68
C ILE A 4 -10.33 43.60 8.58
N ASP A 5 -10.25 43.98 7.31
CA ASP A 5 -10.07 43.05 6.19
C ASP A 5 -8.65 42.51 6.12
N VAL A 6 -7.65 43.30 6.51
CA VAL A 6 -6.27 42.80 6.67
C VAL A 6 -6.21 41.78 7.80
N VAL A 7 -6.83 42.07 8.95
CA VAL A 7 -6.92 41.13 10.07
C VAL A 7 -7.69 39.86 9.69
N LYS A 8 -8.80 39.98 8.94
CA LYS A 8 -9.55 38.85 8.41
C LYS A 8 -8.74 38.02 7.43
N LEU A 9 -7.96 38.65 6.54
CA LEU A 9 -7.12 37.96 5.57
C LEU A 9 -5.99 37.18 6.25
N VAL A 10 -5.39 37.75 7.31
CA VAL A 10 -4.40 37.06 8.14
C VAL A 10 -5.03 35.92 8.93
N SER A 11 -6.22 36.13 9.52
CA SER A 11 -6.97 35.07 10.23
C SER A 11 -7.31 33.93 9.29
N GLN A 12 -7.83 34.24 8.10
CA GLN A 12 -8.13 33.27 7.07
C GLN A 12 -6.88 32.52 6.64
N TYR A 13 -5.74 33.19 6.44
CA TYR A 13 -4.50 32.48 6.11
C TYR A 13 -4.06 31.50 7.21
N ILE A 14 -4.21 31.88 8.49
CA ILE A 14 -3.86 31.01 9.63
C ILE A 14 -4.80 29.80 9.74
N GLU A 15 -6.05 29.93 9.27
CA GLU A 15 -7.03 28.84 9.24
C GLU A 15 -6.78 27.81 8.12
N ASP A 16 -5.74 27.98 7.29
CA ASP A 16 -5.37 27.12 6.15
C ASP A 16 -6.57 26.69 5.28
N PRO A 17 -7.35 27.63 4.74
CA PRO A 17 -8.58 27.33 4.03
C PRO A 17 -8.28 26.55 2.76
N LYS A 18 -9.12 25.55 2.52
CA LYS A 18 -9.00 24.60 1.44
C LYS A 18 -10.09 24.89 0.42
N GLU A 19 -9.72 24.89 -0.86
CA GLU A 19 -10.66 24.93 -1.97
C GLU A 19 -10.65 23.58 -2.67
N ALA A 20 -11.83 23.15 -3.13
CA ALA A 20 -11.97 21.94 -3.93
C ALA A 20 -12.35 22.36 -5.35
N ASN A 21 -11.46 22.09 -6.30
CA ASN A 21 -11.74 22.28 -7.71
C ASN A 21 -12.34 20.97 -8.27
N MET A 22 -13.48 21.08 -8.93
CA MET A 22 -14.15 19.97 -9.58
C MET A 22 -14.08 20.18 -11.08
N ASN A 23 -13.30 19.34 -11.75
CA ASN A 23 -13.18 19.33 -13.20
C ASN A 23 -13.69 18.00 -13.76
N ILE A 24 -14.22 18.03 -14.98
CA ILE A 24 -14.48 16.82 -15.75
C ILE A 24 -13.26 16.59 -16.61
N ASN A 25 -12.58 15.48 -16.41
CA ASN A 25 -11.46 15.06 -17.24
C ASN A 25 -11.95 14.11 -18.32
N PHE A 26 -11.50 14.36 -19.53
CA PHE A 26 -11.67 13.48 -20.68
C PHE A 26 -10.29 12.92 -20.99
N ASN A 27 -10.02 11.70 -20.53
CA ASN A 27 -8.76 11.03 -20.85
C ASN A 27 -8.91 10.25 -22.16
N GLU A 28 -7.87 10.28 -22.98
CA GLU A 28 -7.76 9.38 -24.13
C GLU A 28 -7.33 7.97 -23.69
N SER A 29 -6.62 7.85 -22.57
CA SER A 29 -6.19 6.55 -22.02
C SER A 29 -6.14 6.53 -20.50
N ILE A 30 -6.16 5.32 -19.94
CA ILE A 30 -5.93 5.07 -18.51
C ILE A 30 -4.87 3.98 -18.32
N THR A 31 -4.09 4.10 -17.26
CA THR A 31 -3.20 3.01 -16.84
C THR A 31 -4.04 1.82 -16.39
N PHE A 32 -3.63 0.62 -16.80
CA PHE A 32 -4.35 -0.59 -16.43
C PHE A 32 -4.27 -0.80 -14.91
N PRO A 33 -5.41 -0.90 -14.20
CA PRO A 33 -5.40 -1.12 -12.76
C PRO A 33 -5.03 -2.56 -12.42
N GLU A 34 -4.52 -2.77 -11.21
CA GLU A 34 -4.29 -4.11 -10.70
C GLU A 34 -5.63 -4.82 -10.45
N LEU A 35 -5.84 -5.93 -11.16
CA LEU A 35 -7.04 -6.74 -11.03
C LEU A 35 -6.79 -7.94 -10.12
N THR A 36 -7.67 -8.17 -9.16
CA THR A 36 -7.68 -9.39 -8.35
C THR A 36 -8.98 -10.15 -8.50
N PHE A 37 -8.88 -11.43 -8.89
CA PHE A 37 -9.99 -12.37 -8.86
C PHE A 37 -9.95 -13.19 -7.57
N CYS A 38 -11.00 -13.08 -6.76
CA CYS A 38 -11.19 -13.95 -5.60
C CYS A 38 -12.19 -15.05 -5.97
N MET A 39 -11.75 -16.30 -5.88
CA MET A 39 -12.58 -17.49 -6.13
C MET A 39 -12.77 -18.26 -4.83
N SER A 40 -13.93 -18.90 -4.66
CA SER A 40 -14.12 -19.84 -3.56
C SER A 40 -13.19 -21.04 -3.74
N ARG A 41 -12.81 -21.68 -2.62
CA ARG A 41 -12.00 -22.91 -2.66
C ARG A 41 -12.68 -23.98 -3.50
N ASP A 42 -13.99 -24.14 -3.36
CA ASP A 42 -14.75 -25.19 -4.02
C ASP A 42 -14.84 -24.95 -5.53
N GLN A 43 -14.99 -23.71 -5.96
CA GLN A 43 -14.89 -23.34 -7.37
C GLN A 43 -13.48 -23.58 -7.93
N ALA A 44 -12.44 -23.13 -7.21
CA ALA A 44 -11.04 -23.39 -7.58
C ALA A 44 -10.75 -24.90 -7.66
N TRP A 45 -11.41 -25.71 -6.83
CA TRP A 45 -11.19 -27.15 -6.76
C TRP A 45 -12.02 -28.00 -7.70
N SER A 46 -13.06 -27.41 -8.31
CA SER A 46 -13.98 -28.14 -9.20
C SER A 46 -13.23 -28.83 -10.35
N HIS A 47 -12.12 -28.27 -10.81
CA HIS A 47 -11.33 -28.79 -11.94
C HIS A 47 -10.47 -29.99 -11.64
N PHE A 48 -10.14 -30.21 -10.38
CA PHE A 48 -9.32 -31.34 -10.02
C PHE A 48 -10.23 -32.56 -9.86
N GLN A 49 -9.90 -33.64 -10.57
CA GLN A 49 -10.49 -34.96 -10.36
C GLN A 49 -10.00 -35.52 -9.02
N ILE A 50 -10.49 -34.95 -7.93
CA ILE A 50 -10.24 -35.41 -6.56
C ILE A 50 -11.56 -36.02 -6.11
N ASP A 51 -11.64 -37.35 -6.10
CA ASP A 51 -12.73 -38.07 -5.47
C ASP A 51 -12.68 -37.85 -3.96
N ASN A 52 -13.84 -37.85 -3.27
CA ASN A 52 -13.89 -37.68 -1.81
C ASN A 52 -13.11 -38.78 -1.05
N THR A 53 -12.85 -39.94 -1.68
CA THR A 53 -11.99 -41.02 -1.19
C THR A 53 -10.49 -40.77 -1.42
N THR A 54 -10.14 -39.86 -2.34
CA THR A 54 -8.77 -39.43 -2.66
C THR A 54 -8.35 -38.15 -1.94
N LEU A 55 -9.16 -37.67 -0.99
CA LEU A 55 -8.64 -36.75 0.01
C LEU A 55 -7.34 -37.35 0.57
N VAL A 56 -6.29 -36.53 0.58
CA VAL A 56 -4.88 -36.73 1.02
C VAL A 56 -4.69 -37.67 2.23
N ASP A 57 -5.75 -37.94 2.96
CA ASP A 57 -5.83 -38.80 4.12
C ASP A 57 -5.70 -40.31 3.85
N VAL A 58 -5.82 -40.80 2.60
CA VAL A 58 -5.90 -42.26 2.33
C VAL A 58 -5.08 -42.77 1.13
N ASN A 59 -4.55 -41.94 0.22
CA ASN A 59 -3.84 -42.44 -0.98
C ASN A 59 -2.30 -42.31 -0.87
N PRO A 60 -1.56 -43.38 -0.49
CA PRO A 60 -0.09 -43.35 -0.42
C PRO A 60 0.58 -43.11 -1.79
N GLU A 61 -0.10 -43.42 -2.89
CA GLU A 61 0.41 -43.15 -4.24
C GLU A 61 0.49 -41.64 -4.52
N TRP A 62 -0.42 -40.86 -3.95
CA TRP A 62 -0.45 -39.40 -4.07
C TRP A 62 0.77 -38.75 -3.42
N GLU A 63 1.11 -39.17 -2.19
CA GLU A 63 2.32 -38.71 -1.50
C GLU A 63 3.60 -39.12 -2.27
N GLN A 64 3.59 -40.31 -2.88
CA GLN A 64 4.72 -40.80 -3.65
C GLN A 64 4.91 -40.02 -4.96
N GLU A 65 3.82 -39.69 -5.65
CA GLU A 65 3.85 -38.85 -6.86
C GLU A 65 4.40 -37.45 -6.56
N ILE A 66 3.98 -36.84 -5.45
CA ILE A 66 4.50 -35.53 -5.00
C ILE A 66 6.00 -35.62 -4.73
N LYS A 67 6.46 -36.64 -4.00
CA LYS A 67 7.89 -36.84 -3.71
C LYS A 67 8.70 -37.03 -4.98
N ASN A 68 8.23 -37.85 -5.91
CA ASN A 68 8.90 -38.08 -7.20
C ASN A 68 8.96 -36.79 -8.04
N SER A 69 7.86 -36.05 -8.10
CA SER A 69 7.79 -34.77 -8.83
C SER A 69 8.73 -33.74 -8.22
N LEU A 70 8.76 -33.62 -6.88
CA LEU A 70 9.66 -32.71 -6.17
C LEU A 70 11.14 -33.10 -6.30
N ALA A 71 11.44 -34.39 -6.43
CA ALA A 71 12.81 -34.87 -6.66
C ALA A 71 13.36 -34.42 -8.04
N ASN A 72 12.49 -34.28 -9.03
CA ASN A 72 12.86 -33.78 -10.36
C ASN A 72 12.92 -32.25 -10.43
N LEU A 73 12.34 -31.54 -9.46
CA LEU A 73 12.26 -30.08 -9.40
C LEU A 73 13.20 -29.55 -8.31
N THR A 74 14.52 -29.65 -8.51
CA THR A 74 15.53 -29.25 -7.49
C THR A 74 15.88 -27.76 -7.54
N GLU A 75 15.95 -27.18 -8.72
CA GLU A 75 16.33 -25.77 -8.92
C GLU A 75 15.15 -24.82 -8.84
N LYS A 76 15.40 -23.59 -8.38
CA LYS A 76 14.39 -22.51 -8.25
C LYS A 76 13.65 -22.26 -9.56
N ASP A 77 14.40 -22.05 -10.63
CA ASP A 77 13.86 -21.72 -11.95
C ASP A 77 13.00 -22.84 -12.53
N VAL A 78 13.46 -24.09 -12.38
CA VAL A 78 12.72 -25.27 -12.84
C VAL A 78 11.43 -25.43 -12.02
N PHE A 79 11.49 -25.24 -10.71
CA PHE A 79 10.32 -25.30 -9.83
C PHE A 79 9.24 -24.28 -10.20
N LEU A 80 9.63 -23.05 -10.56
CA LEU A 80 8.70 -21.98 -10.93
C LEU A 80 8.17 -22.09 -12.36
N LYS A 81 8.97 -22.58 -13.32
CA LYS A 81 8.59 -22.62 -14.74
C LYS A 81 7.92 -23.94 -15.15
N ALA A 82 8.34 -25.07 -14.60
CA ALA A 82 7.80 -26.38 -14.98
C ALA A 82 6.33 -26.56 -14.57
N PRO A 83 5.50 -27.28 -15.35
CA PRO A 83 4.13 -27.58 -14.97
C PRO A 83 4.09 -28.49 -13.74
N TRP A 84 3.13 -28.26 -12.84
CA TRP A 84 2.99 -29.08 -11.63
C TRP A 84 1.93 -30.16 -11.81
N SER A 85 2.17 -31.32 -11.21
CA SER A 85 1.19 -32.40 -11.18
C SER A 85 -0.05 -32.01 -10.37
N THR A 86 -1.19 -32.66 -10.65
CA THR A 86 -2.46 -32.40 -9.93
C THR A 86 -2.31 -32.51 -8.42
N PRO A 87 -1.65 -33.55 -7.89
CA PRO A 87 -1.37 -33.67 -6.47
C PRO A 87 -0.66 -32.47 -5.85
N MET A 88 0.39 -32.00 -6.51
CA MET A 88 1.19 -30.89 -6.00
C MET A 88 0.38 -29.59 -5.91
N VAL A 89 -0.37 -29.25 -6.96
CA VAL A 89 -1.16 -28.01 -6.99
C VAL A 89 -2.22 -28.00 -5.89
N VAL A 90 -2.92 -29.12 -5.70
CA VAL A 90 -4.00 -29.23 -4.71
C VAL A 90 -3.45 -29.10 -3.28
N GLU A 91 -2.36 -29.80 -2.96
CA GLU A 91 -1.76 -29.72 -1.62
C GLU A 91 -1.15 -28.36 -1.34
N ALA A 92 -0.42 -27.80 -2.30
CA ALA A 92 0.19 -26.48 -2.18
C ALA A 92 -0.88 -25.40 -2.01
N TYR A 93 -1.98 -25.48 -2.78
CA TYR A 93 -3.14 -24.59 -2.63
C TYR A 93 -3.73 -24.70 -1.24
N ARG A 94 -3.93 -25.92 -0.73
CA ARG A 94 -4.44 -26.15 0.62
C ARG A 94 -3.54 -25.52 1.69
N ALA A 95 -2.21 -25.60 1.53
CA ALA A 95 -1.26 -24.95 2.43
C ALA A 95 -1.43 -23.43 2.43
N ILE A 96 -1.44 -22.80 1.24
CA ILE A 96 -1.58 -21.35 1.08
C ILE A 96 -2.94 -20.86 1.60
N ALA A 97 -4.03 -21.52 1.22
CA ALA A 97 -5.37 -21.15 1.65
C ALA A 97 -5.52 -21.24 3.18
N THR A 98 -4.90 -22.26 3.81
CA THR A 98 -4.88 -22.37 5.27
C THR A 98 -4.16 -21.18 5.90
N LEU A 99 -2.97 -20.83 5.39
CA LEU A 99 -2.20 -19.69 5.90
C LEU A 99 -2.92 -18.35 5.69
N ASN A 100 -3.46 -18.09 4.49
CA ASN A 100 -4.22 -16.87 4.21
C ASN A 100 -5.48 -16.75 5.07
N SER A 101 -6.18 -17.85 5.35
CA SER A 101 -7.35 -17.85 6.23
C SER A 101 -6.99 -17.46 7.68
N LEU A 102 -5.88 -18.01 8.19
CA LEU A 102 -5.37 -17.69 9.53
C LEU A 102 -4.84 -16.24 9.62
N GLU A 103 -4.09 -15.82 8.60
CA GLU A 103 -3.29 -14.61 8.65
C GLU A 103 -3.99 -13.37 8.08
N ARG A 104 -4.85 -13.49 7.05
CA ARG A 104 -5.34 -12.34 6.26
C ARG A 104 -6.86 -12.24 6.09
N GLU A 105 -7.58 -13.35 5.94
CA GLU A 105 -8.99 -13.34 5.52
C GLU A 105 -10.01 -13.30 6.69
N SER A 106 -9.53 -13.36 7.93
CA SER A 106 -10.36 -13.38 9.14
C SER A 106 -10.25 -12.08 9.93
N THR A 107 -11.34 -11.65 10.56
CA THR A 107 -11.32 -10.52 11.52
C THR A 107 -10.34 -10.79 12.65
N SER A 108 -9.79 -9.75 13.29
CA SER A 108 -8.80 -9.91 14.39
C SER A 108 -9.20 -10.94 15.46
N GLN A 109 -10.47 -10.93 15.85
CA GLN A 109 -11.00 -11.86 16.85
C GLN A 109 -11.13 -13.29 16.33
N SER A 110 -11.56 -13.47 15.08
CA SER A 110 -11.72 -14.79 14.47
C SER A 110 -10.34 -15.40 14.23
N ALA A 111 -9.41 -14.61 13.70
CA ALA A 111 -8.01 -14.98 13.51
C ALA A 111 -7.37 -15.55 14.77
N ARG A 112 -7.56 -14.90 15.92
CA ARG A 112 -7.06 -15.38 17.20
C ARG A 112 -7.63 -16.76 17.55
N ARG A 113 -8.94 -16.96 17.35
CA ARG A 113 -9.59 -18.25 17.61
C ARG A 113 -9.09 -19.32 16.65
N ASP A 114 -8.96 -18.98 15.37
CA ASP A 114 -8.56 -19.91 14.32
C ASP A 114 -7.09 -20.31 14.47
N ILE A 115 -6.20 -19.36 14.78
CA ILE A 115 -4.80 -19.64 15.11
C ILE A 115 -4.70 -20.53 16.35
N SER A 116 -5.50 -20.26 17.39
CA SER A 116 -5.55 -21.11 18.59
C SER A 116 -5.98 -22.54 18.30
N ALA A 117 -7.07 -22.67 17.54
CA ALA A 117 -7.64 -23.95 17.14
C ALA A 117 -6.67 -24.70 16.23
N PHE A 118 -6.02 -24.01 15.30
CA PHE A 118 -5.01 -24.58 14.42
C PHE A 118 -3.80 -25.06 15.20
N ALA A 119 -3.29 -24.28 16.16
CA ALA A 119 -2.13 -24.64 16.98
C ALA A 119 -2.36 -25.89 17.84
N HIS A 120 -3.49 -25.96 18.56
CA HIS A 120 -3.71 -26.99 19.59
C HIS A 120 -4.70 -28.09 19.18
N GLY A 121 -5.49 -27.87 18.13
CA GLY A 121 -6.53 -28.79 17.71
C GLY A 121 -5.94 -30.06 17.09
N LYS A 122 -6.33 -31.23 17.63
CA LYS A 122 -5.92 -32.55 17.08
C LYS A 122 -6.35 -32.72 15.62
N LYS A 123 -7.51 -32.17 15.25
CA LYS A 123 -8.06 -32.21 13.87
C LYS A 123 -7.14 -31.56 12.83
N PHE A 124 -6.30 -30.61 13.23
CA PHE A 124 -5.42 -29.88 12.33
C PHE A 124 -4.01 -30.48 12.22
N GLY A 125 -3.69 -31.56 12.95
CA GLY A 125 -2.34 -32.14 12.98
C GLY A 125 -1.79 -32.50 11.60
N LYS A 126 -2.62 -33.09 10.73
CA LYS A 126 -2.24 -33.42 9.36
C LYS A 126 -2.02 -32.17 8.50
N VAL A 127 -2.89 -31.17 8.64
CA VAL A 127 -2.76 -29.89 7.90
C VAL A 127 -1.51 -29.13 8.33
N ARG A 128 -1.18 -29.15 9.62
CA ARG A 128 0.07 -28.55 10.13
C ARG A 128 1.31 -29.23 9.55
N LYS A 129 1.32 -30.56 9.49
CA LYS A 129 2.41 -31.31 8.84
C LYS A 129 2.55 -30.93 7.36
N LEU A 130 1.44 -30.89 6.63
CA LEU A 130 1.40 -30.48 5.22
C LEU A 130 1.98 -29.07 5.03
N VAL A 131 1.55 -28.10 5.84
CA VAL A 131 2.11 -26.73 5.79
C VAL A 131 3.61 -26.75 6.05
N LYS A 132 4.08 -27.43 7.10
CA LYS A 132 5.51 -27.54 7.43
C LYS A 132 6.33 -28.16 6.30
N ASP A 133 5.81 -29.18 5.64
CA ASP A 133 6.52 -29.87 4.58
C ASP A 133 6.63 -28.99 3.32
N TRP A 134 5.58 -28.26 2.95
CA TRP A 134 5.65 -27.27 1.86
C TRP A 134 6.59 -26.10 2.17
N LEU A 135 6.61 -25.62 3.42
CA LEU A 135 7.55 -24.57 3.83
C LEU A 135 9.01 -25.01 3.74
N LYS A 136 9.32 -26.27 4.08
CA LYS A 136 10.66 -26.84 3.85
C LYS A 136 10.99 -26.93 2.36
N VAL A 137 10.02 -27.32 1.53
CA VAL A 137 10.20 -27.45 0.08
C VAL A 137 10.60 -26.11 -0.55
N ILE A 138 9.92 -25.02 -0.21
CA ILE A 138 10.25 -23.68 -0.74
C ILE A 138 11.55 -23.14 -0.16
N HIS A 139 11.81 -23.38 1.13
CA HIS A 139 13.04 -22.93 1.79
C HIS A 139 14.28 -23.60 1.18
N ASN A 140 14.23 -24.92 0.97
CA ASN A 140 15.33 -25.68 0.36
C ASN A 140 15.67 -25.23 -1.07
N ARG A 141 14.73 -24.56 -1.76
CA ARG A 141 14.84 -24.11 -3.15
C ARG A 141 15.05 -22.60 -3.27
N ASN A 142 15.19 -21.89 -2.15
CA ASN A 142 15.28 -20.43 -2.10
C ASN A 142 14.13 -19.72 -2.85
N VAL A 143 12.92 -20.25 -2.72
CA VAL A 143 11.67 -19.70 -3.28
C VAL A 143 10.99 -18.87 -2.20
N THR A 144 10.64 -17.63 -2.51
CA THR A 144 9.88 -16.76 -1.61
C THR A 144 8.42 -17.21 -1.52
N PHE A 145 7.74 -16.88 -0.42
CA PHE A 145 6.32 -17.22 -0.28
C PHE A 145 5.46 -16.58 -1.38
N THR A 146 5.80 -15.36 -1.82
CA THR A 146 5.09 -14.66 -2.91
C THR A 146 5.23 -15.39 -4.25
N GLU A 147 6.45 -15.81 -4.62
CA GLU A 147 6.69 -16.61 -5.83
C GLU A 147 5.93 -17.95 -5.77
N PHE A 148 5.91 -18.59 -4.60
CA PHE A 148 5.15 -19.82 -4.38
C PHE A 148 3.64 -19.59 -4.53
N GLN A 149 3.10 -18.53 -3.93
CA GLN A 149 1.69 -18.17 -4.05
C GLN A 149 1.30 -17.88 -5.50
N GLN A 150 2.10 -17.11 -6.22
CA GLN A 150 1.88 -16.82 -7.64
C GLN A 150 1.90 -18.09 -8.49
N LYS A 151 2.88 -18.97 -8.25
CA LYS A 151 2.99 -20.26 -8.96
C LYS A 151 1.76 -21.13 -8.75
N VAL A 152 1.31 -21.29 -7.52
CA VAL A 152 0.12 -22.10 -7.20
C VAL A 152 -1.14 -21.49 -7.78
N GLY A 153 -1.30 -20.17 -7.69
CA GLY A 153 -2.43 -19.45 -8.30
C GLY A 153 -2.49 -19.67 -9.81
N LEU A 154 -1.34 -19.51 -10.49
CA LEU A 154 -1.23 -19.71 -11.94
C LEU A 154 -1.54 -21.14 -12.35
N GLU A 155 -0.98 -22.15 -11.69
CA GLU A 155 -1.23 -23.56 -12.00
C GLU A 155 -2.69 -23.95 -11.71
N THR A 156 -3.31 -23.37 -10.68
CA THR A 156 -4.73 -23.58 -10.37
C THR A 156 -5.61 -22.98 -11.48
N LEU A 157 -5.36 -21.73 -11.87
CA LEU A 157 -6.13 -21.05 -12.89
C LEU A 157 -5.98 -21.71 -14.27
N LYS A 158 -4.77 -22.14 -14.66
CA LYS A 158 -4.53 -22.83 -15.94
C LYS A 158 -5.39 -24.07 -16.15
N ARG A 159 -5.86 -24.71 -15.07
CA ARG A 159 -6.67 -25.94 -15.13
C ARG A 159 -8.17 -25.66 -15.26
N SER A 160 -8.61 -24.48 -14.83
CA SER A 160 -10.00 -24.03 -14.98
C SER A 160 -10.21 -23.21 -16.26
N LEU A 161 -9.17 -22.48 -16.67
CA LEU A 161 -9.18 -21.58 -17.80
C LEU A 161 -9.19 -22.37 -19.12
N ARG A 162 -10.22 -22.15 -19.94
CA ARG A 162 -10.33 -22.70 -21.30
C ARG A 162 -9.82 -21.73 -22.34
N GLU A 163 -10.11 -20.45 -22.14
CA GLU A 163 -9.78 -19.39 -23.08
C GLU A 163 -9.59 -18.10 -22.30
N PHE A 164 -8.52 -17.39 -22.63
CA PHE A 164 -8.30 -16.01 -22.21
C PHE A 164 -7.83 -15.25 -23.44
N THR A 165 -8.68 -14.34 -23.90
CA THR A 165 -8.41 -13.53 -25.08
C THR A 165 -8.32 -12.09 -24.64
N ARG A 166 -7.17 -11.46 -24.87
CA ARG A 166 -6.99 -10.02 -24.64
C ARG A 166 -7.24 -9.29 -25.95
N ILE A 167 -8.00 -8.21 -25.85
CA ILE A 167 -8.40 -7.38 -26.98
C ILE A 167 -7.69 -6.04 -26.79
N PHE A 168 -6.84 -5.67 -27.75
CA PHE A 168 -5.99 -4.48 -27.64
C PHE A 168 -6.52 -3.30 -28.47
N ARG A 169 -7.07 -3.57 -29.66
CA ARG A 169 -7.73 -2.60 -30.56
C ARG A 169 -8.77 -3.31 -31.43
N PHE A 170 -9.74 -2.57 -31.97
CA PHE A 170 -10.78 -3.07 -32.89
C PHE A 170 -10.30 -4.16 -33.87
N GLY A 171 -10.52 -5.43 -33.51
CA GLY A 171 -10.29 -6.60 -34.37
C GLY A 171 -8.90 -7.26 -34.34
N GLU A 172 -7.93 -6.70 -33.61
CA GLU A 172 -6.67 -7.41 -33.33
C GLU A 172 -6.83 -8.22 -32.03
N GLU A 173 -7.21 -9.48 -32.20
CA GLU A 173 -7.28 -10.48 -31.12
C GLU A 173 -5.91 -11.15 -30.98
N GLU A 174 -5.28 -11.04 -29.81
CA GLU A 174 -4.18 -11.92 -29.45
C GLU A 174 -4.74 -12.99 -28.50
N GLU A 175 -4.90 -14.21 -29.01
CA GLU A 175 -5.18 -15.38 -28.17
C GLU A 175 -3.93 -15.69 -27.34
N GLU A 176 -3.78 -15.01 -26.21
CA GLU A 176 -2.72 -15.31 -25.26
C GLU A 176 -3.12 -16.51 -24.40
N THR A 177 -3.13 -17.71 -24.99
CA THR A 177 -3.50 -18.95 -24.30
C THR A 177 -2.52 -19.36 -23.20
N THR A 178 -1.35 -18.73 -23.04
CA THR A 178 -0.27 -19.34 -22.24
C THR A 178 0.67 -18.42 -21.45
N ARG A 179 0.48 -17.09 -21.38
CA ARG A 179 1.37 -16.22 -20.60
C ARG A 179 0.65 -15.16 -19.77
N LEU A 180 -0.05 -15.62 -18.73
CA LEU A 180 -0.23 -14.84 -17.49
C LEU A 180 1.15 -14.67 -16.80
N GLN A 181 2.07 -13.93 -17.43
CA GLN A 181 3.29 -13.43 -16.83
C GLN A 181 3.11 -11.94 -16.55
N ASN A 182 3.86 -11.41 -15.59
CA ASN A 182 4.05 -9.97 -15.33
C ASN A 182 4.54 -9.26 -16.60
N SER A 183 3.65 -9.05 -17.56
CA SER A 183 3.89 -8.16 -18.69
C SER A 183 3.65 -6.74 -18.18
N THR A 184 4.57 -5.85 -18.50
CA THR A 184 4.38 -4.41 -18.35
C THR A 184 3.03 -4.04 -18.94
N PHE A 185 2.09 -3.67 -18.07
CA PHE A 185 0.74 -3.37 -18.50
C PHE A 185 0.77 -2.12 -19.39
N LYS A 186 0.44 -2.29 -20.67
CA LYS A 186 0.21 -1.17 -21.59
C LYS A 186 -1.05 -0.41 -21.17
N ASP A 187 -1.07 0.89 -21.41
CA ASP A 187 -2.23 1.74 -21.17
C ASP A 187 -3.44 1.26 -21.99
N ILE A 188 -4.63 1.53 -21.46
CA ILE A 188 -5.90 1.24 -22.12
C ILE A 188 -6.27 2.48 -22.93
N GLU A 189 -6.06 2.41 -24.23
CA GLU A 189 -6.25 3.54 -25.16
C GLU A 189 -7.67 3.61 -25.76
N GLU A 190 -8.46 2.54 -25.63
CA GLU A 190 -9.78 2.44 -26.27
C GLU A 190 -10.86 1.95 -25.30
N GLN A 191 -12.08 2.46 -25.49
CA GLN A 191 -13.29 2.00 -24.81
C GLN A 191 -13.83 0.75 -25.53
N GLY A 192 -14.32 -0.24 -24.78
CA GLY A 192 -14.86 -1.48 -25.37
C GLY A 192 -14.44 -2.75 -24.64
N GLU A 193 -14.63 -3.89 -25.29
CA GLU A 193 -14.21 -5.19 -24.75
C GLU A 193 -12.68 -5.23 -24.62
N PHE A 194 -12.21 -5.61 -23.44
CA PHE A 194 -10.78 -5.61 -23.11
C PHE A 194 -10.21 -7.01 -22.91
N PHE A 195 -10.95 -7.89 -22.23
CA PHE A 195 -10.66 -9.31 -22.27
C PHE A 195 -11.92 -10.14 -22.18
N ARG A 196 -11.79 -11.38 -22.65
CA ARG A 196 -12.76 -12.44 -22.48
C ARG A 196 -12.10 -13.62 -21.79
N MET A 197 -12.69 -14.05 -20.69
CA MET A 197 -12.25 -15.20 -19.91
C MET A 197 -13.34 -16.26 -19.92
N LYS A 198 -13.01 -17.48 -20.36
CA LYS A 198 -13.89 -18.65 -20.28
C LYS A 198 -13.32 -19.62 -19.24
N VAL A 199 -14.07 -19.81 -18.17
CA VAL A 199 -13.72 -20.71 -17.06
C VAL A 199 -14.68 -21.88 -17.14
N LEU A 200 -14.15 -23.09 -17.31
CA LEU A 200 -14.95 -24.30 -17.16
C LEU A 200 -15.25 -24.49 -15.66
N HIS A 201 -16.14 -25.39 -15.28
CA HIS A 201 -16.38 -25.88 -13.92
C HIS A 201 -16.80 -27.35 -13.95
N ASN A 202 -16.53 -28.11 -12.90
CA ASN A 202 -17.10 -29.46 -12.76
C ASN A 202 -18.36 -29.40 -11.87
N LEU A 203 -19.53 -29.48 -12.50
CA LEU A 203 -20.81 -29.33 -11.81
C LEU A 203 -21.18 -30.54 -10.94
N GLU A 204 -20.79 -31.75 -11.34
CA GLU A 204 -21.13 -32.99 -10.62
C GLU A 204 -20.50 -32.95 -9.23
N LYS A 205 -19.21 -32.63 -9.15
CA LYS A 205 -18.47 -32.52 -7.89
C LYS A 205 -18.98 -31.37 -6.99
N MET A 206 -19.42 -30.27 -7.59
CA MET A 206 -20.05 -29.17 -6.87
C MET A 206 -21.45 -29.55 -6.38
N SER A 207 -22.14 -30.47 -7.05
CA SER A 207 -23.47 -30.97 -6.67
C SER A 207 -23.42 -31.94 -5.49
N GLU A 208 -22.40 -32.81 -5.43
CA GLU A 208 -22.28 -33.83 -4.38
C GLU A 208 -22.11 -33.24 -2.98
N LYS A 209 -21.41 -32.09 -2.85
CA LYS A 209 -21.28 -31.37 -1.58
C LYS A 209 -22.58 -30.68 -1.12
N LYS A 210 -23.56 -30.51 -2.01
CA LYS A 210 -24.87 -29.88 -1.69
C LYS A 210 -25.84 -30.85 -1.05
N ALA A 211 -25.69 -32.15 -1.28
CA ALA A 211 -26.45 -33.15 -0.54
C ALA A 211 -26.14 -33.11 0.97
N SER A 212 -25.00 -32.52 1.37
CA SER A 212 -24.58 -32.35 2.77
C SER A 212 -24.74 -30.93 3.34
N THR A 213 -25.04 -29.92 2.53
CA THR A 213 -25.10 -28.51 2.97
C THR A 213 -26.15 -27.76 2.15
N GLU A 214 -27.11 -27.13 2.83
CA GLU A 214 -28.29 -26.44 2.28
C GLU A 214 -27.93 -25.09 1.63
N SER A 215 -26.97 -25.07 0.69
CA SER A 215 -26.54 -23.87 -0.04
C SER A 215 -26.68 -24.02 -1.56
N SER A 216 -27.26 -22.98 -2.17
CA SER A 216 -27.57 -22.91 -3.61
C SER A 216 -26.28 -22.83 -4.44
N TYR A 217 -26.36 -23.06 -5.76
CA TYR A 217 -25.24 -22.75 -6.68
C TYR A 217 -24.91 -21.26 -6.75
N GLU A 218 -25.73 -20.43 -6.11
CA GLU A 218 -25.62 -18.99 -6.04
C GLU A 218 -24.73 -18.50 -4.89
N ASP A 219 -24.27 -19.38 -3.99
CA ASP A 219 -23.50 -18.98 -2.80
C ASP A 219 -21.97 -19.04 -3.00
N GLU A 220 -21.49 -19.48 -4.16
CA GLU A 220 -20.05 -19.64 -4.45
C GLU A 220 -19.69 -19.04 -5.81
N CYS A 221 -19.63 -17.72 -5.86
CA CYS A 221 -19.37 -16.97 -7.08
C CYS A 221 -18.05 -16.17 -6.97
N MET A 222 -17.41 -15.90 -8.11
CA MET A 222 -16.15 -15.15 -8.10
C MET A 222 -16.41 -13.67 -7.88
N ILE A 223 -15.43 -12.98 -7.31
CA ILE A 223 -15.46 -11.53 -7.12
C ILE A 223 -14.23 -10.95 -7.82
N LEU A 224 -14.41 -9.80 -8.46
CA LEU A 224 -13.34 -9.03 -9.09
C LEU A 224 -13.14 -7.70 -8.37
N ASP A 225 -11.88 -7.38 -8.05
CA ASP A 225 -11.43 -6.14 -7.43
C ASP A 225 -10.49 -5.36 -8.37
N PHE A 226 -10.65 -4.04 -8.45
CA PHE A 226 -9.88 -3.15 -9.32
C PHE A 226 -8.75 -2.39 -8.61
N HIS A 227 -8.44 -2.75 -7.36
CA HIS A 227 -7.37 -2.14 -6.56
C HIS A 227 -6.28 -3.14 -6.17
N GLY A 228 -6.21 -4.30 -6.84
CA GLY A 228 -5.19 -5.31 -6.58
C GLY A 228 -5.26 -5.97 -5.19
N ARG A 229 -6.37 -5.80 -4.45
CA ARG A 229 -6.43 -6.25 -3.07
C ARG A 229 -6.54 -7.78 -3.00
N PRO A 230 -5.61 -8.47 -2.32
CA PRO A 230 -5.54 -9.93 -2.31
C PRO A 230 -6.60 -10.60 -1.43
N THR A 231 -7.50 -9.84 -0.78
CA THR A 231 -8.54 -10.40 0.10
C THR A 231 -9.87 -9.69 -0.09
N THR A 232 -10.96 -10.45 -0.01
CA THR A 232 -12.34 -9.93 -0.01
C THR A 232 -12.68 -9.15 1.26
N LEU A 233 -11.97 -9.44 2.36
CA LEU A 233 -12.18 -8.76 3.65
C LEU A 233 -11.87 -7.27 3.59
N ALA A 234 -10.83 -6.88 2.83
CA ALA A 234 -10.42 -5.48 2.69
C ALA A 234 -11.58 -4.60 2.19
N ARG A 235 -12.36 -5.11 1.22
CA ARG A 235 -13.55 -4.43 0.68
C ARG A 235 -14.63 -4.17 1.74
N ASN A 236 -14.84 -5.15 2.63
CA ASN A 236 -15.87 -5.04 3.68
C ASN A 236 -15.43 -4.15 4.84
N MET A 237 -14.13 -4.03 5.06
CA MET A 237 -13.56 -3.12 6.06
C MET A 237 -13.59 -1.66 5.59
N GLU A 238 -13.42 -1.41 4.29
CA GLU A 238 -13.45 -0.07 3.73
C GLU A 238 -14.85 0.53 3.61
N GLY A 239 -15.01 1.75 4.11
CA GLY A 239 -16.23 2.54 3.94
C GLY A 239 -17.52 1.87 4.44
N LYS A 240 -17.40 0.90 5.37
CA LYS A 240 -18.53 0.07 5.85
C LYS A 240 -19.24 -0.69 4.69
N GLY A 241 -18.49 -1.16 3.70
CA GLY A 241 -19.03 -1.88 2.55
C GLY A 241 -19.74 -0.99 1.50
N ARG A 242 -19.57 0.32 1.58
CA ARG A 242 -20.15 1.27 0.60
C ARG A 242 -19.24 1.54 -0.60
N VAL A 243 -17.99 1.11 -0.51
CA VAL A 243 -17.00 1.27 -1.59
C VAL A 243 -17.30 0.21 -2.66
N LYS A 244 -17.67 0.67 -3.87
CA LYS A 244 -18.08 -0.16 -5.01
C LYS A 244 -16.97 -0.28 -6.07
N ASP A 245 -15.71 -0.34 -5.65
CA ASP A 245 -14.56 -0.43 -6.57
C ASP A 245 -14.27 -1.87 -7.04
N GLY A 246 -15.30 -2.71 -7.07
CA GLY A 246 -15.25 -4.12 -7.41
C GLY A 246 -16.66 -4.65 -7.66
N THR A 247 -16.78 -5.90 -8.10
CA THR A 247 -18.08 -6.48 -8.44
C THR A 247 -18.97 -6.60 -7.19
N THR A 248 -20.07 -5.87 -7.17
CA THR A 248 -21.07 -5.97 -6.09
C THR A 248 -21.98 -7.18 -6.27
N GLU A 249 -22.25 -7.54 -7.51
CA GLU A 249 -22.88 -8.80 -7.90
C GLU A 249 -21.79 -9.82 -8.20
N GLU A 250 -22.03 -11.07 -7.81
CA GLU A 250 -21.01 -12.10 -7.89
C GLU A 250 -21.03 -12.80 -9.27
N LEU A 251 -19.83 -13.18 -9.75
CA LEU A 251 -19.62 -13.84 -11.03
C LEU A 251 -19.89 -15.34 -10.88
N CYS A 252 -21.17 -15.71 -10.89
CA CYS A 252 -21.64 -17.06 -10.64
C CYS A 252 -21.41 -18.05 -11.78
N ILE A 253 -21.35 -19.33 -11.41
CA ILE A 253 -21.06 -20.44 -12.30
C ILE A 253 -22.14 -20.61 -13.38
N GLY A 254 -21.72 -20.98 -14.59
CA GLY A 254 -22.65 -21.36 -15.66
C GLY A 254 -23.42 -20.18 -16.25
N ARG A 255 -22.96 -18.95 -16.00
CA ARG A 255 -23.56 -17.72 -16.48
C ARG A 255 -22.59 -16.96 -17.38
N ILE A 256 -23.15 -16.08 -18.19
CA ILE A 256 -22.41 -15.14 -19.02
C ILE A 256 -22.48 -13.79 -18.32
N HIS A 257 -21.33 -13.30 -17.86
CA HIS A 257 -21.17 -12.04 -17.16
C HIS A 257 -20.46 -11.04 -18.05
N GLU A 258 -21.05 -9.86 -18.18
CA GLU A 258 -20.38 -8.70 -18.75
C GLU A 258 -20.10 -7.71 -17.64
N VAL A 259 -18.82 -7.50 -17.36
CA VAL A 259 -18.36 -6.57 -16.34
C VAL A 259 -18.03 -5.27 -17.05
N ARG A 260 -18.90 -4.27 -16.92
CA ARG A 260 -18.65 -2.90 -17.37
C ARG A 260 -17.97 -2.10 -16.27
N VAL A 261 -16.90 -1.42 -16.65
CA VAL A 261 -16.11 -0.60 -15.74
C VAL A 261 -16.01 0.80 -16.27
N ASP A 262 -16.51 1.75 -15.49
CA ASP A 262 -16.33 3.18 -15.74
C ASP A 262 -15.45 3.78 -14.65
N VAL A 263 -14.56 4.69 -15.03
CA VAL A 263 -13.86 5.51 -14.05
C VAL A 263 -14.85 6.55 -13.54
N ARG A 264 -15.21 6.48 -12.26
CA ARG A 264 -16.24 7.37 -11.70
C ARG A 264 -15.65 8.73 -11.34
N ALA A 265 -14.56 8.69 -10.59
CA ALA A 265 -13.92 9.90 -10.09
C ALA A 265 -12.47 9.62 -9.68
N SER A 266 -11.64 10.64 -9.79
CA SER A 266 -10.30 10.69 -9.20
C SER A 266 -10.29 11.79 -8.15
N TYR A 267 -10.00 11.42 -6.91
CA TYR A 267 -9.87 12.33 -5.78
C TYR A 267 -8.39 12.57 -5.52
N VAL A 268 -8.00 13.83 -5.48
CA VAL A 268 -6.67 14.28 -5.06
C VAL A 268 -6.90 15.19 -3.86
N MET A 269 -6.78 14.65 -2.66
CA MET A 269 -7.05 15.34 -1.42
C MET A 269 -5.75 15.85 -0.78
N LEU A 270 -5.85 16.84 0.11
CA LEU A 270 -4.68 17.27 0.88
C LEU A 270 -4.51 16.40 2.13
N PRO A 271 -3.29 15.96 2.46
CA PRO A 271 -3.04 15.12 3.61
C PRO A 271 -3.50 15.81 4.88
N ASN A 272 -4.32 15.10 5.67
CA ASN A 272 -4.89 15.61 6.90
C ASN A 272 -5.26 14.46 7.85
N ASN A 273 -5.52 14.81 9.11
CA ASN A 273 -5.91 13.86 10.15
C ASN A 273 -7.41 13.99 10.55
N GLU A 274 -8.18 14.79 9.82
CA GLU A 274 -9.58 15.10 10.15
C GLU A 274 -10.52 14.06 9.55
N LYS A 275 -11.15 13.23 10.38
CA LYS A 275 -12.16 12.27 9.91
C LYS A 275 -13.42 13.03 9.46
N PRO A 276 -14.03 12.73 8.29
CA PRO A 276 -13.81 11.57 7.41
C PRO A 276 -12.86 11.79 6.22
N THR A 277 -12.26 12.97 6.06
CA THR A 277 -11.40 13.34 4.91
C THR A 277 -9.92 13.02 5.11
N ALA A 278 -9.58 12.36 6.21
CA ALA A 278 -8.22 11.99 6.55
C ALA A 278 -7.60 11.09 5.47
N CYS A 279 -6.42 11.47 5.01
CA CYS A 279 -5.66 10.75 4.00
C CYS A 279 -4.16 10.98 4.21
N ARG A 280 -3.32 10.10 3.65
CA ARG A 280 -1.87 10.30 3.58
C ARG A 280 -1.38 10.10 2.15
N ASN A 281 -0.33 10.83 1.79
CA ASN A 281 0.41 10.55 0.57
C ASN A 281 1.34 9.36 0.85
N TYR A 282 1.26 8.37 -0.01
CA TYR A 282 2.23 7.29 -0.09
C TYR A 282 3.10 7.58 -1.32
N ASP A 283 4.31 8.12 -1.12
CA ASP A 283 5.18 8.45 -2.24
C ASP A 283 5.69 7.18 -2.94
N GLN A 284 6.25 7.30 -4.15
CA GLN A 284 6.82 6.16 -4.88
C GLN A 284 7.98 5.53 -4.08
N GLY A 285 7.70 4.43 -3.39
CA GLY A 285 8.63 3.73 -2.50
C GLY A 285 8.14 3.58 -1.06
N ASP A 286 7.06 4.28 -0.68
CA ASP A 286 6.39 4.12 0.61
C ASP A 286 5.36 2.98 0.58
N GLU A 287 5.07 2.44 1.76
CA GLU A 287 4.10 1.36 1.94
C GLU A 287 2.70 1.76 1.51
N SER A 288 2.03 0.98 0.67
CA SER A 288 0.64 1.26 0.28
C SER A 288 -0.33 1.22 1.47
N GLU A 289 -1.56 1.74 1.30
CA GLU A 289 -2.63 1.57 2.30
C GLU A 289 -2.80 0.09 2.69
N PHE A 290 -2.70 -0.79 1.68
CA PHE A 290 -2.80 -2.23 1.86
C PHE A 290 -1.64 -2.79 2.71
N ASP A 291 -0.42 -2.34 2.48
CA ASP A 291 0.75 -2.74 3.23
C ASP A 291 0.70 -2.26 4.67
N CYS A 292 0.21 -1.03 4.91
CA CYS A 292 -0.03 -0.53 6.26
C CYS A 292 -0.98 -1.46 7.04
N ARG A 293 -2.10 -1.86 6.42
CA ARG A 293 -3.08 -2.76 7.06
C ARG A 293 -2.53 -4.17 7.26
N SER A 294 -1.75 -4.66 6.31
CA SER A 294 -1.09 -5.95 6.40
C SER A 294 0.01 -5.97 7.48
N ARG A 295 0.73 -4.86 7.66
CA ARG A 295 1.72 -4.67 8.73
C ARG A 295 1.05 -4.62 10.11
N CYS A 296 -0.05 -3.91 10.19
CA CYS A 296 -0.88 -3.86 11.38
C CYS A 296 -1.38 -5.26 11.77
N ARG A 297 -1.81 -6.06 10.80
CA ARG A 297 -2.14 -7.49 11.00
C ARG A 297 -0.93 -8.33 11.44
N MET A 298 0.25 -8.06 10.88
CA MET A 298 1.50 -8.71 11.30
C MET A 298 1.86 -8.38 12.75
N GLU A 299 1.73 -7.12 13.18
CA GLU A 299 1.95 -6.67 14.56
C GLU A 299 1.03 -7.44 15.53
N MET A 300 -0.24 -7.64 15.18
CA MET A 300 -1.17 -8.46 15.97
C MET A 300 -0.67 -9.90 16.14
N ILE A 301 -0.20 -10.54 15.07
CA ILE A 301 0.34 -11.91 15.13
C ILE A 301 1.62 -11.94 15.97
N ARG A 302 2.51 -10.96 15.81
CA ARG A 302 3.74 -10.82 16.61
C ARG A 302 3.45 -10.66 18.11
N GLN A 303 2.44 -9.88 18.48
CA GLN A 303 2.05 -9.75 19.89
C GLN A 303 1.49 -11.05 20.47
N MET A 304 0.70 -11.80 19.69
CA MET A 304 0.08 -13.04 20.15
C MET A 304 1.05 -14.22 20.20
N CYS A 305 1.90 -14.36 19.18
CA CYS A 305 2.73 -15.55 18.93
C CYS A 305 4.24 -15.30 18.93
N GLN A 306 4.70 -14.04 19.02
CA GLN A 306 6.12 -13.63 18.95
C GLN A 306 6.82 -14.11 17.67
N CYS A 307 6.08 -14.11 16.57
CA CYS A 307 6.54 -14.56 15.26
C CYS A 307 5.89 -13.76 14.14
N THR A 308 6.49 -13.83 12.95
CA THR A 308 5.99 -13.19 11.72
C THR A 308 5.20 -14.21 10.90
N GLY A 309 3.97 -13.86 10.51
CA GLY A 309 3.14 -14.68 9.62
C GLY A 309 3.80 -14.89 8.26
N LEU A 310 3.62 -16.07 7.67
CA LEU A 310 4.31 -16.46 6.42
C LEU A 310 3.82 -15.67 5.21
N THR A 311 2.51 -15.38 5.17
CA THR A 311 1.89 -14.59 4.10
C THR A 311 2.24 -13.10 4.18
N LEU A 312 2.80 -12.67 5.31
CA LEU A 312 3.18 -11.28 5.61
C LEU A 312 4.70 -11.07 5.59
N GLN A 313 5.48 -12.11 5.23
CA GLN A 313 6.94 -12.06 5.20
C GLN A 313 7.49 -10.93 4.29
N TYR A 314 6.79 -10.63 3.21
CA TYR A 314 7.20 -9.62 2.23
C TYR A 314 7.27 -8.19 2.82
N LEU A 315 6.65 -7.95 3.98
CA LEU A 315 6.66 -6.67 4.69
C LEU A 315 7.84 -6.51 5.65
N THR A 316 8.70 -7.53 5.75
CA THR A 316 9.77 -7.59 6.75
C THR A 316 11.15 -7.62 6.11
N THR A 317 12.10 -6.98 6.78
CA THR A 317 13.53 -7.07 6.44
C THR A 317 14.15 -8.32 7.06
N THR A 318 15.36 -8.67 6.62
CA THR A 318 16.13 -9.79 7.19
C THR A 318 16.37 -9.61 8.68
N ASP A 319 16.70 -8.39 9.09
CA ASP A 319 17.01 -8.05 10.49
C ASP A 319 15.77 -8.17 11.39
N ASP A 320 14.59 -7.85 10.85
CA ASP A 320 13.31 -8.04 11.51
C ASP A 320 12.98 -9.51 11.73
N LEU A 321 13.35 -10.38 10.78
CA LEU A 321 13.14 -11.82 10.86
C LEU A 321 14.08 -12.48 11.89
N GLU A 322 15.22 -11.88 12.22
CA GLU A 322 16.07 -12.35 13.33
C GLU A 322 15.41 -12.11 14.68
N GLN A 323 14.71 -10.97 14.85
CA GLN A 323 13.99 -10.64 16.08
C GLN A 323 12.64 -11.36 16.18
N ASN A 324 11.92 -11.48 15.07
CA ASN A 324 10.60 -12.10 14.98
C ASN A 324 10.60 -13.17 13.88
N PRO A 325 11.02 -14.41 14.20
CA PRO A 325 11.16 -15.46 13.20
C PRO A 325 9.80 -15.85 12.61
N LEU A 326 9.83 -16.58 11.48
CA LEU A 326 8.63 -17.10 10.84
C LEU A 326 7.82 -18.00 11.79
N CYS A 327 6.50 -17.88 11.75
CA CYS A 327 5.62 -18.57 12.67
C CYS A 327 5.63 -20.09 12.51
N ASP A 328 6.04 -20.80 13.56
CA ASP A 328 5.61 -22.17 13.83
C ASP A 328 4.41 -22.13 14.78
N TYR A 329 3.20 -22.15 14.21
CA TYR A 329 1.95 -22.01 14.97
C TYR A 329 1.77 -23.06 16.07
N GLU A 330 2.43 -24.22 15.99
CA GLU A 330 2.39 -25.22 17.08
C GLU A 330 3.05 -24.71 18.37
N LYS A 331 4.03 -23.82 18.23
CA LYS A 331 4.77 -23.21 19.35
C LYS A 331 4.18 -21.88 19.78
N CYS A 332 3.10 -21.43 19.14
CA CYS A 332 2.46 -20.17 19.50
C CYS A 332 1.80 -20.29 20.90
N GLY A 333 2.51 -19.81 21.91
CA GLY A 333 1.97 -19.60 23.24
C GLY A 333 1.14 -18.33 23.27
N MET A 334 -0.14 -18.42 22.91
CA MET A 334 -1.03 -17.26 22.85
C MET A 334 -1.05 -16.50 24.18
N LYS A 335 -0.41 -15.33 24.21
CA LYS A 335 -0.49 -14.42 25.35
C LYS A 335 -1.81 -13.65 25.27
N ALA A 336 -2.69 -13.88 26.24
CA ALA A 336 -3.91 -13.10 26.38
C ALA A 336 -3.56 -11.73 26.98
N LYS A 337 -3.77 -10.61 26.25
CA LYS A 337 -4.10 -9.34 26.92
C LYS A 337 -4.61 -8.13 26.11
N GLU A 338 -4.70 -8.14 24.78
CA GLU A 338 -5.23 -6.97 24.07
C GLU A 338 -6.48 -7.26 23.24
N ASN A 339 -7.50 -6.39 23.41
CA ASN A 339 -8.66 -6.33 22.54
C ASN A 339 -8.24 -5.69 21.21
N TYR A 340 -7.51 -6.45 20.40
CA TYR A 340 -7.16 -6.00 19.06
C TYR A 340 -8.44 -5.88 18.24
N THR A 341 -8.77 -4.66 17.79
CA THR A 341 -9.92 -4.42 16.93
C THR A 341 -9.43 -3.91 15.60
N ASP A 342 -10.04 -4.39 14.51
CA ASP A 342 -9.74 -3.94 13.16
C ASP A 342 -9.95 -2.41 13.00
N LYS A 343 -10.73 -1.79 13.90
CA LYS A 343 -10.92 -0.34 13.98
C LYS A 343 -9.64 0.42 14.37
N LEU A 344 -8.85 -0.09 15.32
CA LEU A 344 -7.58 0.53 15.70
C LEU A 344 -6.62 0.57 14.50
N CYS A 345 -6.67 -0.48 13.70
CA CYS A 345 -5.91 -0.58 12.47
C CYS A 345 -6.36 0.43 11.41
N ALA A 346 -7.68 0.48 11.16
CA ALA A 346 -8.29 1.41 10.21
C ALA A 346 -8.09 2.88 10.62
N ASP A 347 -7.96 3.16 11.91
CA ASP A 347 -7.68 4.51 12.42
C ASP A 347 -6.21 4.94 12.24
N LYS A 348 -5.27 3.98 12.20
CA LYS A 348 -3.84 4.22 11.96
C LYS A 348 -3.52 4.28 10.47
N CYS A 349 -4.11 3.40 9.67
CA CYS A 349 -3.91 3.30 8.23
C CYS A 349 -4.95 4.13 7.50
N LEU A 350 -4.59 5.40 7.27
CA LEU A 350 -5.39 6.32 6.48
C LEU A 350 -5.32 5.95 5.00
N PRO A 351 -6.38 6.18 4.22
CA PRO A 351 -6.35 5.89 2.80
C PRO A 351 -5.42 6.86 2.07
N ASP A 352 -5.00 6.48 0.86
CA ASP A 352 -4.20 7.35 0.00
C ASP A 352 -4.96 8.66 -0.27
N CYS A 353 -4.25 9.78 -0.35
CA CYS A 353 -4.83 11.05 -0.77
C CYS A 353 -5.16 11.08 -2.27
N VAL A 354 -4.51 10.23 -3.08
CA VAL A 354 -4.85 10.02 -4.48
C VAL A 354 -5.67 8.74 -4.59
N GLN A 355 -6.96 8.87 -4.92
CA GLN A 355 -7.87 7.73 -5.03
C GLN A 355 -8.62 7.77 -6.35
N THR A 356 -8.48 6.71 -7.14
CA THR A 356 -9.34 6.45 -8.28
C THR A 356 -10.49 5.57 -7.84
N ARG A 357 -11.73 5.98 -8.10
CA ARG A 357 -12.93 5.20 -7.81
C ARG A 357 -13.51 4.66 -9.10
N PHE A 358 -13.87 3.39 -9.09
CA PHE A 358 -14.46 2.70 -10.22
C PHE A 358 -15.95 2.50 -9.99
N ASN A 359 -16.73 2.57 -11.07
CA ASN A 359 -18.10 2.11 -11.09
C ASN A 359 -18.14 0.79 -11.86
N VAL A 360 -18.36 -0.30 -11.14
CA VAL A 360 -18.38 -1.65 -11.70
C VAL A 360 -19.82 -2.13 -11.77
N LEU A 361 -20.30 -2.33 -13.00
CA LEU A 361 -21.62 -2.90 -13.29
C LEU A 361 -21.44 -4.29 -13.86
N VAL A 362 -22.22 -5.25 -13.34
CA VAL A 362 -22.21 -6.63 -13.83
C VAL A 362 -23.54 -6.89 -14.48
N ASP A 363 -23.54 -7.05 -15.81
CA ASP A 363 -24.73 -7.44 -16.56
C ASP A 363 -24.72 -8.95 -16.79
N GLN A 364 -25.68 -9.64 -16.18
CA GLN A 364 -25.88 -11.08 -16.41
C GLN A 364 -26.71 -11.29 -17.68
N LYS A 365 -26.06 -11.61 -18.80
CA LYS A 365 -26.73 -11.86 -20.08
C LYS A 365 -27.55 -13.16 -20.14
N GLY A 366 -27.47 -13.98 -19.11
CA GLY A 366 -28.24 -15.21 -18.96
C GLY A 366 -27.39 -16.42 -18.59
N ARG A 367 -27.99 -17.61 -18.71
CA ARG A 367 -27.29 -18.88 -18.51
C ARG A 367 -26.50 -19.24 -19.75
N SER A 368 -25.28 -19.75 -19.56
CA SER A 368 -24.50 -20.33 -20.63
C SER A 368 -25.20 -21.57 -21.19
N VAL A 369 -25.08 -21.78 -22.51
CA VAL A 369 -25.56 -23.01 -23.18
C VAL A 369 -24.96 -24.26 -22.52
N ARG A 370 -23.73 -24.11 -22.03
CA ARG A 370 -23.02 -25.10 -21.24
C ARG A 370 -23.06 -24.67 -19.77
N PRO A 371 -23.82 -25.35 -18.90
CA PRO A 371 -23.97 -24.93 -17.50
C PRO A 371 -22.64 -25.04 -16.72
N ASP A 372 -21.72 -25.85 -17.24
CA ASP A 372 -20.36 -26.03 -16.74
C ASP A 372 -19.41 -24.90 -17.18
N LEU A 373 -19.84 -23.97 -18.03
CA LEU A 373 -18.99 -22.91 -18.56
C LEU A 373 -19.46 -21.54 -18.06
N THR A 374 -18.54 -20.81 -17.44
CA THR A 374 -18.72 -19.41 -17.06
C THR A 374 -17.92 -18.53 -18.02
N MET A 375 -18.58 -17.51 -18.56
CA MET A 375 -17.93 -16.51 -19.42
C MET A 375 -17.91 -15.18 -18.69
N VAL A 376 -16.75 -14.55 -18.62
CA VAL A 376 -16.56 -13.22 -18.05
C VAL A 376 -15.93 -12.34 -19.12
N THR A 377 -16.67 -11.33 -19.57
CA THR A 377 -16.17 -10.32 -20.51
C THR A 377 -15.96 -9.02 -19.74
N LEU A 378 -14.75 -8.48 -19.74
CA LEU A 378 -14.47 -7.17 -19.18
C LEU A 378 -14.59 -6.11 -20.27
N ILE A 379 -15.37 -5.06 -20.00
CA ILE A 379 -15.65 -3.97 -20.92
C ILE A 379 -15.31 -2.66 -20.21
N TRP A 380 -14.40 -1.88 -20.78
CA TRP A 380 -14.18 -0.50 -20.38
C TRP A 380 -15.24 0.39 -21.01
N GLY A 381 -15.96 1.14 -20.18
CA GLY A 381 -16.88 2.17 -20.65
C GLY A 381 -16.14 3.49 -20.86
N SER A 382 -16.72 4.59 -20.39
CA SER A 382 -16.14 5.91 -20.69
C SER A 382 -14.94 6.25 -19.81
N PHE A 383 -13.94 6.90 -20.42
CA PHE A 383 -12.80 7.52 -19.72
C PHE A 383 -13.11 8.97 -19.29
N GLU A 384 -14.40 9.28 -19.15
CA GLU A 384 -14.89 10.56 -18.67
C GLU A 384 -15.14 10.44 -17.18
N TYR A 385 -14.37 11.19 -16.38
CA TYR A 385 -14.48 11.10 -14.94
C TYR A 385 -14.34 12.43 -14.25
N LEU A 386 -14.94 12.52 -13.06
CA LEU A 386 -14.84 13.69 -12.21
C LEU A 386 -13.48 13.72 -11.52
N LYS A 387 -12.65 14.72 -11.78
CA LYS A 387 -11.45 15.00 -11.01
C LYS A 387 -11.78 16.02 -9.93
N LEU A 388 -11.71 15.60 -8.67
CA LEU A 388 -11.84 16.45 -7.49
C LEU A 388 -10.45 16.67 -6.90
N GLU A 389 -9.94 17.89 -7.03
CA GLU A 389 -8.62 18.25 -6.54
C GLU A 389 -8.75 19.31 -5.44
N GLN A 390 -8.27 18.96 -4.26
CA GLN A 390 -8.21 19.85 -3.12
C GLN A 390 -6.88 20.60 -3.15
N GLN A 391 -6.93 21.92 -3.12
CA GLN A 391 -5.76 22.78 -3.06
C GLN A 391 -5.91 23.77 -1.91
N PHE A 392 -4.78 24.26 -1.38
CA PHE A 392 -4.82 25.35 -0.43
C PHE A 392 -5.28 26.61 -1.17
N GLN A 393 -6.26 27.32 -0.59
CA GLN A 393 -6.76 28.57 -1.15
C GLN A 393 -5.65 29.63 -1.23
N TRP A 394 -4.74 29.59 -0.25
CA TRP A 394 -3.61 30.51 -0.16
C TRP A 394 -2.29 29.75 -0.26
N ASN A 395 -1.55 29.99 -1.32
CA ASN A 395 -0.10 29.85 -1.31
C ASN A 395 0.53 31.09 -0.67
N PHE A 396 1.72 30.96 -0.08
CA PHE A 396 2.44 32.10 0.51
C PHE A 396 2.56 33.27 -0.46
N THR A 397 2.79 32.98 -1.75
CA THR A 397 2.87 33.99 -2.82
C THR A 397 1.54 34.73 -3.05
N THR A 398 0.42 34.01 -3.15
CA THR A 398 -0.92 34.59 -3.30
C THR A 398 -1.35 35.37 -2.06
N PHE A 399 -0.99 34.88 -0.87
CA PHE A 399 -1.24 35.58 0.39
C PHE A 399 -0.47 36.90 0.45
N MET A 400 0.84 36.89 0.16
CA MET A 400 1.66 38.10 0.16
C MET A 400 1.21 39.11 -0.91
N ALA A 401 0.75 38.63 -2.06
CA ALA A 401 0.17 39.48 -3.11
C ALA A 401 -1.15 40.12 -2.65
N ALA A 402 -2.06 39.36 -2.03
CA ALA A 402 -3.33 39.89 -1.52
C ALA A 402 -3.15 40.82 -0.31
N LEU A 403 -2.21 40.50 0.58
CA LEU A 403 -1.81 41.34 1.71
C LEU A 403 -1.21 42.66 1.22
N GLY A 404 -0.27 42.59 0.27
CA GLY A 404 0.35 43.76 -0.35
C GLY A 404 -0.66 44.61 -1.13
N GLY A 405 -1.59 43.99 -1.86
CA GLY A 405 -2.69 44.68 -2.53
C GLY A 405 -3.62 45.38 -1.56
N SER A 406 -3.99 44.72 -0.45
CA SER A 406 -4.87 45.29 0.57
C SER A 406 -4.20 46.43 1.34
N ILE A 407 -2.95 46.27 1.78
CA ILE A 407 -2.18 47.31 2.48
C ILE A 407 -1.89 48.50 1.55
N GLY A 408 -1.50 48.22 0.30
CA GLY A 408 -1.20 49.24 -0.71
C GLY A 408 -2.43 50.05 -1.10
N MET A 409 -3.58 49.41 -1.28
CA MET A 409 -4.84 50.08 -1.65
C MET A 409 -5.38 50.97 -0.53
N TRP A 410 -5.30 50.55 0.74
CA TRP A 410 -5.94 51.28 1.84
C TRP A 410 -5.02 52.22 2.59
N MET A 411 -3.74 51.87 2.77
CA MET A 411 -2.79 52.70 3.51
C MET A 411 -1.80 53.43 2.60
N GLY A 412 -1.76 53.14 1.29
CA GLY A 412 -0.75 53.68 0.39
C GLY A 412 0.68 53.26 0.75
N LEU A 413 0.83 52.28 1.64
CA LEU A 413 2.11 51.80 2.13
C LEU A 413 2.62 50.70 1.21
N SER A 414 3.84 50.86 0.72
CA SER A 414 4.55 49.77 0.04
C SER A 414 5.05 48.74 1.07
N MET A 415 5.33 47.52 0.62
CA MET A 415 5.96 46.49 1.45
C MET A 415 7.28 46.99 2.09
N LEU A 416 8.02 47.86 1.40
CA LEU A 416 9.25 48.47 1.92
C LEU A 416 8.98 49.43 3.09
N SER A 417 7.85 50.15 3.06
CA SER A 417 7.43 51.05 4.15
C SER A 417 7.06 50.25 5.41
N LEU A 418 6.47 49.07 5.26
CA LEU A 418 6.18 48.15 6.36
C LEU A 418 7.46 47.59 6.98
N ILE A 419 8.43 47.20 6.16
CA ILE A 419 9.75 46.71 6.61
C ILE A 419 10.51 47.83 7.33
N GLN A 420 10.50 49.06 6.81
CA GLN A 420 11.11 50.22 7.46
C GLN A 420 10.45 50.55 8.80
N PHE A 421 9.12 50.43 8.88
CA PHE A 421 8.39 50.61 10.14
C PHE A 421 8.75 49.52 11.16
N LEU A 422 8.78 48.24 10.75
CA LEU A 422 9.20 47.13 11.62
C LEU A 422 10.65 47.29 12.08
N ALA A 423 11.56 47.71 11.20
CA ALA A 423 12.95 48.01 11.57
C ALA A 423 13.06 49.18 12.56
N TYR A 424 12.22 50.21 12.42
CA TYR A 424 12.15 51.32 13.36
C TYR A 424 11.59 50.91 14.73
N VAL A 425 10.52 50.12 14.76
CA VAL A 425 9.89 49.61 15.99
C VAL A 425 10.82 48.65 16.72
N THR A 426 11.41 47.69 16.01
CA THR A 426 12.43 46.80 16.59
C THR A 426 13.61 47.61 17.11
N GLY A 427 14.17 48.53 16.33
CA GLY A 427 15.26 49.40 16.79
C GLY A 427 14.93 50.23 18.03
N THR A 428 13.70 50.73 18.16
CA THR A 428 13.26 51.50 19.34
C THR A 428 12.98 50.60 20.55
N VAL A 429 12.42 49.40 20.36
CA VAL A 429 12.24 48.41 21.45
C VAL A 429 13.59 47.91 21.95
N THR A 430 14.53 47.56 21.06
CA THR A 430 15.88 47.11 21.45
C THR A 430 16.64 48.21 22.19
N LYS A 431 16.49 49.49 21.78
CA LYS A 431 17.02 50.65 22.52
C LYS A 431 16.38 50.82 23.90
N LYS A 432 15.08 50.56 24.05
CA LYS A 432 14.34 50.68 25.32
C LYS A 432 14.66 49.54 26.29
N VAL A 433 15.00 48.36 25.78
CA VAL A 433 15.45 47.21 26.58
C VAL A 433 16.90 47.40 27.02
N THR A 434 17.79 47.86 26.14
CA THR A 434 19.18 48.18 26.52
C THR A 434 19.28 49.36 27.48
N SER A 435 18.42 50.39 27.34
CA SER A 435 18.38 51.51 28.30
C SER A 435 17.79 51.14 29.67
N LYS A 436 17.02 50.06 29.77
CA LYS A 436 16.52 49.53 31.05
C LYS A 436 17.51 48.59 31.74
N LEU A 437 18.38 47.91 30.98
CA LEU A 437 19.46 47.09 31.53
C LEU A 437 20.66 47.91 32.05
N SER A 438 20.86 49.16 31.58
CA SER A 438 21.94 50.03 32.06
C SER A 438 21.60 50.87 33.31
N ILE A 439 20.41 50.70 33.90
CA ILE A 439 19.94 51.40 35.11
C ILE A 439 19.55 50.39 36.20
N ALA A 440 20.39 49.39 36.44
CA ALA A 440 20.37 48.61 37.67
C ALA A 440 21.67 48.91 38.44
N PRO A 441 21.62 49.66 39.56
CA PRO A 441 22.81 50.05 40.29
C PRO A 441 23.41 48.86 41.02
N SER A 442 24.72 48.69 40.85
CA SER A 442 25.60 47.97 41.76
C SER A 442 25.54 48.61 43.15
N THR A 443 25.06 47.89 44.16
CA THR A 443 25.29 48.24 45.58
C THR A 443 26.39 47.36 46.17
N PRO A 444 27.40 47.96 46.83
CA PRO A 444 28.51 47.26 47.45
C PRO A 444 28.14 46.83 48.89
N HIS A 445 28.59 45.65 49.31
CA HIS A 445 28.70 45.33 50.73
C HIS A 445 30.06 44.66 51.01
N LEU A 446 30.85 45.38 51.79
CA LEU A 446 32.06 44.96 52.50
C LEU A 446 31.63 44.35 53.86
N ASN A 447 32.05 43.12 54.17
CA ASN A 447 33.00 42.81 55.27
C ASN A 447 33.01 41.33 55.72
N GLU A 448 34.25 40.90 56.01
CA GLU A 448 34.75 39.96 57.04
C GLU A 448 34.61 38.42 56.92
N ASP A 449 35.82 37.83 56.86
CA ASP A 449 36.33 36.62 57.52
C ASP A 449 36.00 35.19 57.03
N GLY A 450 37.08 34.42 56.83
CA GLY A 450 37.10 32.98 57.15
C GLY A 450 37.44 32.01 56.02
N GLU A 451 38.45 31.18 56.25
CA GLU A 451 39.08 30.18 55.37
C GLU A 451 38.19 29.12 54.69
N THR A 452 38.64 28.76 53.48
CA THR A 452 38.62 27.45 52.76
C THR A 452 37.55 26.39 53.05
N ARG A 453 36.87 25.93 51.99
CA ARG A 453 36.71 24.50 51.64
C ARG A 453 36.21 24.27 50.21
N LYS A 454 36.77 23.23 49.60
CA LYS A 454 36.56 22.72 48.24
C LYS A 454 35.31 21.83 48.11
N ILE A 455 34.69 21.90 46.92
CA ILE A 455 33.97 20.85 46.15
C ILE A 455 32.61 20.35 46.69
N SER A 456 31.54 20.54 45.89
CA SER A 456 30.74 19.42 45.32
C SER A 456 29.75 19.86 44.23
N ASN A 457 30.03 19.39 43.00
CA ASN A 457 29.14 18.74 42.01
C ASN A 457 27.80 19.39 41.56
N ASN A 458 27.84 19.96 40.34
CA ASN A 458 27.12 19.61 39.08
C ASN A 458 25.69 19.00 39.15
N PRO A 459 24.78 19.35 38.22
CA PRO A 459 24.87 18.80 36.86
C PRO A 459 24.37 19.74 35.73
N PHE A 460 24.84 19.46 34.50
CA PHE A 460 24.51 20.12 33.22
C PHE A 460 25.36 21.32 32.78
N SER A 461 26.66 21.04 32.66
CA SER A 461 27.56 21.71 31.72
C SER A 461 27.44 21.13 30.30
N GLY A 462 26.91 21.92 29.36
CA GLY A 462 27.28 21.97 27.93
C GLY A 462 26.29 21.37 26.90
N PRO A 463 26.32 21.78 25.60
CA PRO A 463 26.92 22.99 24.99
C PRO A 463 25.93 23.87 24.18
N VAL A 464 26.19 25.18 24.18
CA VAL A 464 26.11 26.11 23.04
C VAL A 464 24.86 26.05 22.13
N ALA A 465 23.90 26.95 22.35
CA ALA A 465 23.04 27.43 21.27
C ALA A 465 23.85 28.42 20.42
N THR A 466 24.23 27.99 19.23
CA THR A 466 24.79 28.83 18.17
C THR A 466 23.73 29.82 17.68
N ASN A 467 24.15 31.07 17.47
CA ASN A 467 23.32 32.15 16.95
C ASN A 467 22.92 31.84 15.48
N PRO A 468 21.63 31.77 15.12
CA PRO A 468 21.17 31.28 13.81
C PRO A 468 21.34 32.28 12.65
N PHE A 469 22.10 33.37 12.83
CA PHE A 469 22.29 34.43 11.82
C PHE A 469 23.73 34.61 11.34
N ASN A 470 24.64 33.66 11.60
CA ASN A 470 25.97 33.72 11.00
C ASN A 470 25.98 33.09 9.60
N SER A 471 26.05 33.92 8.56
CA SER A 471 26.26 33.48 7.17
C SER A 471 27.69 32.94 7.00
N PRO A 472 27.90 31.80 6.30
CA PRO A 472 29.20 31.13 6.23
C PRO A 472 30.14 31.66 5.12
N PHE A 473 29.94 32.89 4.61
CA PHE A 473 30.74 33.40 3.49
C PHE A 473 31.29 34.83 3.69
N GLY A 474 32.58 34.88 4.08
CA GLY A 474 33.57 35.94 3.74
C GLY A 474 33.76 37.08 4.76
N GLY A 475 34.96 37.46 5.23
CA GLY A 475 36.33 37.03 4.94
C GLY A 475 37.39 38.03 5.47
N LYS A 476 38.67 37.59 5.40
CA LYS A 476 39.96 38.32 5.44
C LYS A 476 40.59 38.68 6.80
N ASP A 477 41.85 38.23 6.97
CA ASP A 477 42.97 39.13 7.28
C ASP A 477 44.30 38.63 6.70
N GLU A 478 45.05 39.60 6.18
CA GLU A 478 46.36 39.52 5.51
C GLU A 478 47.52 39.33 6.50
N LYS A 479 48.61 38.66 6.07
CA LYS A 479 49.92 39.32 5.77
C LYS A 479 51.09 38.30 5.70
N LYS A 480 51.72 38.18 4.52
CA LYS A 480 53.14 38.51 4.20
C LYS A 480 53.64 37.76 2.95
N HIS A 481 54.14 38.53 1.97
CA HIS A 481 55.02 38.17 0.84
C HIS A 481 56.47 37.89 1.31
N PRO A 482 57.46 37.45 0.46
CA PRO A 482 57.56 37.46 -1.03
C PRO A 482 57.96 36.06 -1.61
N SER A 483 58.16 35.75 -2.91
CA SER A 483 58.81 36.44 -4.04
C SER A 483 58.65 35.66 -5.39
N VAL A 484 58.36 36.40 -6.47
CA VAL A 484 59.04 36.44 -7.80
C VAL A 484 58.89 35.31 -8.87
N SER A 485 58.53 35.77 -10.10
CA SER A 485 58.77 35.27 -11.49
C SER A 485 58.09 33.97 -11.99
N SER A 486 57.66 33.76 -13.25
CA SER A 486 57.59 34.51 -14.52
C SER A 486 56.90 33.64 -15.60
N MET A 487 56.22 34.27 -16.57
CA MET A 487 56.05 33.94 -18.01
C MET A 487 55.40 32.62 -18.54
N HIS A 488 54.42 32.84 -19.45
CA HIS A 488 54.10 32.13 -20.73
C HIS A 488 53.66 30.64 -20.67
N SER A 489 52.81 30.05 -21.54
CA SER A 489 52.03 30.44 -22.74
C SER A 489 51.15 29.23 -23.15
N ASP A 490 50.03 29.52 -23.83
CA ASP A 490 49.30 28.75 -24.86
C ASP A 490 48.67 27.36 -24.63
N GLY A 491 47.36 27.31 -24.96
CA GLY A 491 46.87 26.56 -26.12
C GLY A 491 46.09 25.25 -25.88
N GLY A 492 44.84 25.19 -26.36
CA GLY A 492 44.20 23.89 -26.67
C GLY A 492 42.68 23.80 -26.57
N SER A 493 42.00 24.07 -27.69
CA SER A 493 40.58 23.77 -27.97
C SER A 493 40.31 22.25 -28.06
N ARG A 494 39.10 21.79 -27.65
CA ARG A 494 38.34 20.72 -28.35
C ARG A 494 36.89 20.57 -27.83
N THR A 495 35.96 20.60 -28.78
CA THR A 495 34.57 20.15 -28.72
C THR A 495 34.46 18.61 -28.73
N PRO A 496 33.30 18.03 -28.36
CA PRO A 496 32.89 16.73 -28.87
C PRO A 496 31.63 16.80 -29.74
N LYS A 497 31.68 16.06 -30.85
CA LYS A 497 30.57 15.75 -31.76
C LYS A 497 29.69 14.64 -31.19
N ALA A 498 28.39 14.76 -31.42
CA ALA A 498 27.42 13.67 -31.37
C ALA A 498 27.47 12.83 -32.66
N SER A 499 27.19 11.53 -32.52
CA SER A 499 26.83 10.61 -33.61
C SER A 499 26.09 9.40 -33.04
N TYR A 500 24.87 9.22 -33.56
CA TYR A 500 23.99 8.04 -33.62
C TYR A 500 23.46 7.40 -32.32
#